data_AF-A0A177NLR0-F1
#
_entry.id   AF-A0A177NLR0-F1
#
_cell.length_a   1.000
_cell.length_b   1.000
_cell.length_c   1.000
_cell.angle_alpha   90.00
_cell.angle_beta   90.00
_cell.angle_gamma   90.00
#
_symmetry.space_group_name_H-M   'P 1'
#
loop_
_entity.id
_entity.type
_entity.pdbx_description
1 polymer ?
#
loop_
_entity_poly.entity_id
_entity_poly.type
_entity_poly.pdbx_seq_one_letter_code
_entity_poly.pdbx_strand_id
1 'polypeptide(L)'
;MDLLANIKSATPPPFPDASAPVTKLYDVAPYTAFGEDLDFMWRWTIYRDRKLVQEGCSLTLDASRRAVEHVMAFFNVSAARVGQGDA
;
A
#
# COMPACT_ATOMS: atom_id res chain seq x y z
N MET A 1 8.32 26.43 -21.62
CA MET A 1 8.59 25.96 -20.25
C MET A 1 7.88 24.62 -20.11
N ASP A 2 8.63 23.52 -20.05
CA ASP A 2 8.07 22.17 -19.90
C ASP A 2 7.78 21.88 -18.43
N LEU A 3 6.51 21.99 -18.05
CA LEU A 3 6.02 21.67 -16.70
C LEU A 3 6.27 20.20 -16.30
N LEU A 4 6.52 19.33 -17.28
CA LEU A 4 6.63 17.88 -17.10
C LEU A 4 8.07 17.37 -17.03
N ALA A 5 9.08 18.21 -17.29
CA ALA A 5 10.48 17.78 -17.34
C ALA A 5 11.04 17.29 -15.99
N ASN A 6 10.36 17.62 -14.87
CA ASN A 6 10.81 17.28 -13.52
C ASN A 6 10.01 16.14 -12.86
N ILE A 7 9.08 15.50 -13.59
CA ILE A 7 8.40 14.30 -13.09
C ILE A 7 9.35 13.11 -13.30
N LYS A 8 10.34 12.99 -12.41
CA LYS A 8 11.09 11.74 -12.26
C LYS A 8 10.06 10.65 -11.95
N SER A 9 10.04 9.59 -12.78
CA SER A 9 9.31 8.37 -12.46
C SER A 9 9.71 7.93 -11.05
N ALA A 10 8.79 8.00 -10.09
CA ALA A 10 9.06 7.62 -8.72
C ALA A 10 9.34 6.12 -8.71
N THR A 11 10.57 5.74 -8.35
CA THR A 11 10.88 4.32 -8.12
C THR A 11 9.96 3.82 -7.01
N PRO A 12 9.21 2.72 -7.21
CA PRO A 12 8.33 2.18 -6.18
C PRO A 12 9.12 1.94 -4.90
N PRO A 13 8.61 2.31 -3.71
CA PRO A 13 9.30 2.02 -2.46
C PRO A 13 9.53 0.50 -2.34
N PRO A 14 10.77 0.07 -2.02
CA PRO A 14 11.06 -1.35 -1.82
C PRO A 14 10.24 -1.89 -0.64
N PHE A 15 10.07 -3.21 -0.57
CA PHE A 15 9.45 -3.83 0.60
C PHE A 15 10.27 -3.49 1.85
N PRO A 16 9.66 -2.90 2.91
CA PRO A 16 10.38 -2.51 4.11
C PRO A 16 11.10 -3.69 4.77
N ASP A 17 12.32 -3.46 5.23
CA ASP A 17 13.01 -4.40 6.13
C ASP A 17 12.60 -4.18 7.58
N ALA A 18 13.09 -5.02 8.49
CA ALA A 18 12.74 -4.96 9.92
C ALA A 18 13.27 -3.71 10.64
N SER A 19 14.19 -2.95 10.04
CA SER A 19 14.80 -1.74 10.61
C SER A 19 14.17 -0.45 10.10
N ALA A 20 13.34 -0.53 9.06
CA ALA A 20 12.66 0.63 8.50
C ALA A 20 11.72 1.28 9.53
N PRO A 21 11.69 2.62 9.65
CA PRO A 21 10.86 3.34 10.61
C PRO A 21 9.39 3.41 10.14
N VAL A 22 8.78 2.25 9.86
CA VAL A 22 7.41 2.13 9.37
C VAL A 22 6.54 1.39 10.37
N THR A 23 5.27 1.79 10.46
CA THR A 23 4.25 1.14 11.26
C THR A 23 3.55 0.07 10.43
N LYS A 24 3.54 -1.18 10.88
CA LYS A 24 2.77 -2.25 10.21
C LYS A 24 1.27 -2.01 10.40
N LEU A 25 0.53 -1.91 9.29
CA LEU A 25 -0.92 -1.63 9.28
C LEU A 25 -1.75 -2.89 9.01
N TYR A 26 -1.21 -3.84 8.24
CA TYR A 26 -1.88 -5.09 7.87
C TYR A 26 -0.86 -6.19 7.66
N ASP A 27 -1.18 -7.43 8.05
CA ASP A 27 -0.27 -8.57 7.92
C ASP A 27 -1.06 -9.90 7.84
N VAL A 28 -1.67 -10.16 6.69
CA VAL A 28 -2.39 -11.40 6.41
C VAL A 28 -2.05 -11.84 5.00
N ALA A 29 -1.40 -12.99 4.86
CA ALA A 29 -0.95 -13.52 3.58
C ALA A 29 -2.10 -13.55 2.53
N PRO A 30 -1.84 -13.15 1.27
CA PRO A 30 -0.53 -12.79 0.70
C PRO A 30 -0.16 -11.31 0.86
N TYR A 31 -0.91 -10.54 1.64
CA TYR A 31 -0.80 -9.09 1.73
C TYR A 31 -0.15 -8.60 3.03
N THR A 32 0.71 -7.58 2.91
CA THR A 32 1.26 -6.84 4.03
C THR A 32 1.18 -5.35 3.72
N ALA A 33 0.84 -4.52 4.70
CA ALA A 33 0.78 -3.08 4.52
C ALA A 33 1.54 -2.34 5.62
N PHE A 34 2.14 -1.22 5.25
CA PHE A 34 2.94 -0.37 6.12
C PHE A 34 2.48 1.08 6.02
N GLY A 35 2.68 1.84 7.09
CA GLY A 35 2.43 3.26 7.19
C GLY A 35 3.70 3.98 7.64
N GLU A 36 4.03 5.08 6.99
CA GLU A 36 5.17 5.93 7.28
C GLU A 36 4.66 7.33 7.63
N ASP A 37 5.15 7.87 8.74
CA ASP A 37 4.87 9.25 9.12
C ASP A 37 5.83 10.18 8.37
N LEU A 38 5.27 11.11 7.61
CA LEU A 38 6.01 12.14 6.87
C LEU A 38 5.90 13.51 7.54
N ASP A 39 5.52 13.56 8.82
CA ASP A 39 5.22 14.75 9.65
C ASP A 39 4.00 15.58 9.19
N PHE A 40 3.76 15.72 7.89
CA PHE A 40 2.60 16.43 7.34
C PHE A 40 1.49 15.51 6.82
N MET A 41 1.79 14.22 6.65
CA MET A 41 0.85 13.20 6.25
C MET A 41 1.38 11.80 6.57
N TRP A 42 0.51 10.82 6.48
CA TRP A 42 0.88 9.42 6.51
C TRP A 42 0.86 8.85 5.10
N ARG A 43 1.99 8.31 4.64
CA ARG A 43 2.04 7.48 3.44
C ARG A 43 1.77 6.04 3.85
N TRP A 44 0.91 5.34 3.11
CA TRP A 44 0.72 3.90 3.30
C TRP A 44 1.00 3.15 2.01
N THR A 45 1.57 1.96 2.14
CA THR A 45 1.96 1.08 1.05
C THR A 45 1.42 -0.31 1.31
N ILE A 46 0.95 -0.97 0.26
CA ILE A 46 0.41 -2.33 0.29
C ILE A 46 1.24 -3.18 -0.64
N TYR A 47 1.70 -4.31 -0.13
CA TYR A 47 2.48 -5.29 -0.85
C TYR A 47 1.71 -6.61 -0.94
N ARG A 48 1.84 -7.30 -2.07
CA ARG A 48 1.46 -8.70 -2.26
C ARG A 48 2.71 -9.49 -2.61
N ASP A 49 3.01 -10.55 -1.85
CA ASP A 49 4.22 -11.35 -2.08
C ASP A 49 5.50 -10.48 -2.18
N ARG A 50 5.59 -9.47 -1.30
CA ARG A 50 6.65 -8.45 -1.24
C ARG A 50 6.77 -7.53 -2.45
N LYS A 51 5.82 -7.55 -3.39
CA LYS A 51 5.74 -6.60 -4.51
C LYS A 51 4.73 -5.51 -4.19
N LEU A 52 5.10 -4.25 -4.40
CA LEU A 52 4.19 -3.13 -4.19
C LEU A 52 3.01 -3.25 -5.17
N VAL A 53 1.79 -3.25 -4.65
CA VAL A 53 0.55 -3.31 -5.45
C VAL A 53 -0.27 -2.05 -5.35
N GLN A 54 -0.15 -1.28 -4.27
CA GLN A 54 -0.85 -0.01 -4.11
C GLN A 54 -0.10 0.89 -3.13
N GLU A 55 -0.14 2.19 -3.41
CA GLU A 55 0.29 3.25 -2.52
C GLU A 55 -0.85 4.25 -2.33
N GLY A 56 -0.88 4.92 -1.18
CA GLY A 56 -1.74 6.07 -0.96
C GLY A 56 -1.31 6.87 0.26
N CYS A 57 -2.15 7.83 0.64
CA CYS A 57 -1.88 8.67 1.80
C CYS A 57 -3.13 8.89 2.63
N SER A 58 -2.94 9.30 3.89
CA SER A 58 -4.00 9.69 4.80
C SER A 58 -3.47 10.74 5.78
N LEU A 59 -4.37 11.47 6.43
CA LEU A 59 -3.98 12.56 7.33
C LEU A 59 -3.47 12.07 8.69
N THR A 60 -3.88 10.88 9.12
CA THR A 60 -3.52 10.30 10.41
C THR A 60 -3.28 8.80 10.27
N LEU A 61 -2.51 8.22 11.19
CA LEU A 61 -2.30 6.77 11.29
C LEU A 61 -3.63 5.98 11.32
N ASP A 62 -4.62 6.45 12.08
CA ASP A 62 -5.91 5.78 12.17
C ASP A 62 -6.70 5.86 10.86
N ALA A 63 -6.60 6.98 10.13
CA ALA A 63 -7.16 7.07 8.79
C ALA A 63 -6.45 6.13 7.82
N SER A 64 -5.12 5.99 7.91
CA SER A 64 -4.35 5.01 7.12
C SER A 64 -4.81 3.57 7.37
N ARG A 65 -5.03 3.18 8.64
CA ARG A 65 -5.54 1.84 8.98
C ARG A 65 -6.87 1.55 8.30
N ARG A 66 -7.84 2.46 8.44
CA ARG A 66 -9.17 2.32 7.80
C ARG A 66 -9.09 2.31 6.27
N ALA A 67 -8.23 3.15 5.68
CA ALA A 67 -8.04 3.18 4.23
C ALA A 67 -7.49 1.85 3.71
N VAL A 68 -6.47 1.30 4.37
CA VAL A 68 -5.90 -0.02 4.03
C VAL A 68 -6.95 -1.12 4.20
N GLU A 69 -7.74 -1.13 5.28
CA GLU A 69 -8.83 -2.09 5.48
C GLU A 69 -9.84 -2.07 4.33
N HIS A 70 -10.21 -0.89 3.83
CA HIS A 70 -11.13 -0.76 2.69
C HIS A 70 -10.53 -1.33 1.40
N VAL A 71 -9.25 -1.06 1.14
CA VAL A 71 -8.55 -1.63 -0.03
C VAL A 71 -8.45 -3.16 0.08
N MET A 72 -8.14 -3.69 1.28
CA MET A 72 -8.08 -5.14 1.52
C MET A 72 -9.44 -5.81 1.32
N ALA A 73 -10.54 -5.19 1.79
CA ALA A 73 -11.88 -5.69 1.53
C ALA A 73 -12.16 -5.84 0.03
N PHE A 74 -11.76 -4.85 -0.77
CA PHE A 74 -11.88 -4.90 -2.23
C PHE A 74 -10.99 -5.99 -2.86
N PHE A 75 -9.73 -6.11 -2.45
CA PHE A 75 -8.81 -7.13 -2.95
C PHE A 75 -9.27 -8.55 -2.62
N ASN A 76 -9.79 -8.78 -1.41
CA ASN A 76 -10.28 -10.09 -0.99
C ASN A 76 -11.51 -10.53 -1.82
N VAL A 77 -12.45 -9.61 -2.08
CA VAL A 77 -13.60 -9.88 -2.96
C VAL A 77 -13.14 -10.16 -4.39
N SER A 78 -12.16 -9.41 -4.88
CA SER A 78 -11.62 -9.58 -6.23
C SER A 78 -10.89 -10.92 -6.40
N ALA A 79 -10.13 -11.35 -5.39
CA ALA A 79 -9.43 -12.63 -5.39
C ALA A 79 -10.41 -13.82 -5.43
N ALA A 80 -11.52 -13.76 -4.69
CA ALA A 80 -12.55 -14.80 -4.70
C ALA A 80 -13.18 -14.97 -6.09
N ARG A 81 -13.40 -13.87 -6.83
CA ARG A 81 -13.99 -13.90 -8.18
C ARG A 81 -13.06 -14.51 -9.23
N VAL A 82 -11.76 -14.29 -9.12
CA VAL A 82 -10.77 -14.85 -10.05
C VAL A 82 -10.62 -16.37 -9.88
N GLY A 83 -10.85 -16.90 -8.67
CA GLY A 83 -10.81 -18.34 -8.41
C GLY A 83 -12.03 -19.13 -8.89
N GLN A 84 -13.03 -18.48 -9.49
CA GLN A 84 -14.34 -19.07 -9.80
C GLN A 84 -14.63 -19.12 -11.31
N GLY A 85 -13.60 -19.02 -12.15
CA GLY A 85 -13.69 -18.98 -13.62
C GLY A 85 -13.28 -20.26 -14.37
N ASP A 86 -12.83 -21.31 -13.67
CA ASP A 86 -12.48 -22.61 -14.26
C ASP A 86 -13.29 -23.72 -13.57
N ALA A 87 -14.50 -23.98 -14.09
CA ALA A 87 -15.28 -25.19 -13.84
C ALA A 87 -16.13 -25.52 -15.06
#